data_AF-A0A533VHF5-F1
#
_entry.id   AF-A0A533VHF5-F1
#
_cell.length_a   1.000
_cell.length_b   1.000
_cell.length_c   1.000
_cell.angle_alpha   90.00
_cell.angle_beta   90.00
_cell.angle_gamma   90.00
#
_symmetry.space_group_name_H-M   'P 1'
#
loop_
_entity.id
_entity.type
_entity.pdbx_description
1 polymer ?
#
loop_
_entity_poly.entity_id
_entity_poly.type
_entity_poly.pdbx_seq_one_letter_code
_entity_poly.pdbx_strand_id
1 'polypeptide(L)'
;MSSSRLPLSLRFYGISPWELEVIYSLLNGLFVVGEQPDVEQEEEYTSMVNITFPLAFNDAFFKWFGGSRWDKVKGIFKEMKRRRGSGKTLRVYMKFAGKPNITFVIDLDERNQFDAGIEKIDFVLELIPYQLDPKKLPHDI
;
A
#
# COMPACT_ATOMS: atom_id res chain seq x y z
N MET A 1 -29.53 5.35 -2.46
CA MET A 1 -28.98 4.58 -1.32
C MET A 1 -27.64 5.17 -0.97
N SER A 2 -27.47 5.74 0.23
CA SER A 2 -26.15 6.26 0.64
C SER A 2 -25.22 5.07 0.83
N SER A 3 -24.39 4.78 -0.16
CA SER A 3 -23.33 3.79 0.00
C SER A 3 -22.35 4.34 1.02
N SER A 4 -22.35 3.78 2.22
CA SER A 4 -21.36 4.11 3.24
C SER A 4 -19.99 3.75 2.71
N ARG A 5 -19.04 4.70 2.78
CA ARG A 5 -17.63 4.44 2.41
C ARG A 5 -17.07 3.33 3.30
N LEU A 6 -16.23 2.47 2.73
CA LEU A 6 -15.63 1.35 3.45
C LEU A 6 -14.56 1.85 4.43
N PRO A 7 -14.37 1.20 5.59
CA PRO A 7 -13.32 1.56 6.54
C PRO A 7 -11.94 1.15 6.04
N LEU A 8 -10.98 2.08 6.04
CA LEU A 8 -9.59 1.84 5.69
C LEU A 8 -8.72 2.17 6.90
N SER A 9 -7.74 1.32 7.22
CA SER A 9 -6.77 1.61 8.29
C SER A 9 -5.51 2.24 7.72
N LEU A 10 -5.09 3.35 8.32
CA LEU A 10 -3.83 4.04 8.02
C LEU A 10 -3.02 4.12 9.32
N ARG A 11 -1.98 3.29 9.44
CA ARG A 11 -1.06 3.29 10.58
C ARG A 11 0.29 3.80 10.14
N PHE A 12 0.96 4.57 10.98
CA PHE A 12 2.20 5.21 10.59
C PHE A 12 3.03 5.68 11.79
N TYR A 13 4.33 5.82 11.60
CA TYR A 13 5.23 6.57 12.47
C TYR A 13 6.35 7.20 11.64
N GLY A 14 6.97 8.28 12.12
CA GLY A 14 8.06 8.96 11.39
C GLY A 14 7.61 9.63 10.07
N ILE A 15 6.31 9.94 9.95
CA ILE A 15 5.71 10.59 8.77
C ILE A 15 5.36 12.03 9.11
N SER A 16 5.73 12.96 8.23
CA SER A 16 5.40 14.38 8.46
C SER A 16 3.90 14.65 8.29
N PRO A 17 3.34 15.67 8.96
CA PRO A 17 1.92 16.03 8.83
C PRO A 17 1.48 16.28 7.38
N TRP A 18 2.35 16.89 6.57
CA TRP A 18 2.07 17.14 5.15
C TRP A 18 2.00 15.85 4.33
N GLU A 19 2.92 14.89 4.55
CA GLU A 19 2.88 13.59 3.85
C GLU A 19 1.60 12.83 4.20
N LEU A 20 1.22 12.87 5.49
CA LEU A 20 -0.01 12.25 5.98
C LEU A 20 -1.25 12.89 5.36
N GLU A 21 -1.31 14.22 5.30
CA GLU A 21 -2.42 14.95 4.68
C GLU A 21 -2.59 14.59 3.20
N VAL A 22 -1.47 14.49 2.47
CA VAL A 22 -1.49 14.06 1.06
C VAL A 22 -2.06 12.65 0.94
N ILE A 23 -1.57 11.68 1.73
CA ILE A 23 -2.08 10.30 1.74
C ILE A 23 -3.58 10.29 2.10
N TYR A 24 -3.96 11.00 3.16
CA TYR A 24 -5.34 11.10 3.61
C TYR A 24 -6.26 11.68 2.53
N SER A 25 -5.84 12.74 1.83
CA SER A 25 -6.61 13.36 0.75
C SER A 25 -6.88 12.42 -0.43
N LEU A 26 -5.93 11.51 -0.72
CA LEU A 26 -6.08 10.51 -1.77
C LEU A 26 -7.09 9.43 -1.38
N LEU A 27 -7.18 9.07 -0.10
CA LEU A 27 -7.98 7.96 0.40
C LEU A 27 -9.37 8.37 0.89
N ASN A 28 -9.49 9.53 1.55
CA ASN A 28 -10.73 9.94 2.23
C ASN A 28 -11.90 10.10 1.27
N GLY A 29 -11.67 10.43 0.00
CA GLY A 29 -12.75 10.56 -0.98
C GLY A 29 -13.48 9.24 -1.24
N LEU A 30 -12.84 8.11 -0.98
CA LEU A 30 -13.33 6.77 -1.26
C LEU A 30 -13.58 5.93 0.00
N PHE A 31 -12.85 6.23 1.09
CA PHE A 31 -12.86 5.44 2.31
C PHE A 31 -13.17 6.29 3.54
N VAL A 32 -13.63 5.64 4.61
CA VAL A 32 -13.55 6.20 5.97
C VAL A 32 -12.17 5.84 6.51
N VAL A 33 -11.25 6.79 6.54
CA VAL A 33 -9.86 6.56 6.95
C VAL A 33 -9.77 6.62 8.47
N GLY A 34 -9.39 5.49 9.09
CA GLY A 34 -9.05 5.39 10.51
C GLY A 34 -7.55 5.51 10.69
N GLU A 35 -7.09 6.67 11.16
CA GLU A 35 -5.68 6.96 11.43
C GLU A 35 -5.24 6.39 12.79
N GLN A 36 -4.03 5.84 12.85
CA GLN A 36 -3.42 5.30 14.07
C GLN A 36 -1.93 5.73 14.13
N PRO A 37 -1.63 6.88 14.75
CA PRO A 37 -0.29 7.46 14.82
C PRO A 37 0.63 6.81 15.88
N ASP A 38 0.07 6.09 16.86
CA ASP A 38 0.80 5.53 18.02
C ASP A 38 1.14 4.04 17.85
N VAL A 39 1.56 3.64 16.64
CA VAL A 39 2.10 2.29 16.41
C VAL A 39 3.51 2.18 16.96
N GLU A 40 3.79 1.07 17.65
CA GLU A 40 5.13 0.75 18.14
C GLU A 40 6.14 0.81 16.97
N GLN A 41 7.20 1.60 17.15
CA GLN A 41 8.21 1.81 16.13
C GLN A 41 9.03 0.54 15.94
N GLU A 42 9.14 0.06 14.70
CA GLU A 42 10.06 -1.03 14.37
C GLU A 42 11.50 -0.51 14.54
N GLU A 43 12.35 -1.22 15.30
CA GLU A 43 13.73 -0.79 15.62
C GLU A 43 14.58 -0.51 14.36
N GLU A 44 14.28 -1.21 13.27
CA GLU A 44 15.07 -1.23 12.05
C GLU A 44 14.78 -0.04 11.11
N TYR A 45 13.59 0.55 11.17
CA TYR A 45 13.14 1.59 10.24
C TYR A 45 12.76 2.88 10.96
N THR A 46 13.29 4.02 10.49
CA THR A 46 12.99 5.33 11.08
C THR A 46 11.60 5.87 10.72
N SER A 47 10.96 5.32 9.68
CA SER A 47 9.58 5.66 9.33
C SER A 47 8.84 4.51 8.67
N MET A 48 7.52 4.48 8.86
CA MET A 48 6.65 3.44 8.32
C MET A 48 5.28 4.00 7.94
N VAL A 49 4.74 3.50 6.83
CA VAL A 49 3.33 3.67 6.45
C VAL A 49 2.71 2.30 6.22
N ASN A 50 1.53 2.07 6.79
CA ASN A 50 0.77 0.84 6.63
C ASN A 50 -0.68 1.17 6.28
N ILE A 51 -1.03 0.91 5.03
CA ILE A 51 -2.38 1.08 4.49
C ILE A 51 -3.03 -0.29 4.41
N THR A 52 -4.17 -0.46 5.06
CA THR A 52 -4.99 -1.67 4.94
C THR A 52 -6.30 -1.34 4.24
N PHE A 53 -6.37 -1.72 2.96
CA PHE A 53 -7.56 -1.65 2.14
C PHE A 53 -8.53 -2.79 2.51
N PRO A 54 -9.83 -2.51 2.73
CA PRO A 54 -10.85 -3.51 3.02
C PRO A 54 -11.32 -4.26 1.76
N LEU A 55 -10.50 -4.33 0.73
CA LEU A 55 -10.83 -4.81 -0.61
C LEU A 55 -9.79 -5.83 -1.09
N ALA A 56 -10.16 -6.63 -2.08
CA ALA A 56 -9.21 -7.49 -2.80
C ALA A 56 -8.36 -6.67 -3.76
N PHE A 57 -7.12 -7.09 -3.97
CA PHE A 57 -6.26 -6.56 -5.02
C PHE A 57 -6.65 -7.21 -6.36
N ASN A 58 -7.46 -6.51 -7.17
CA ASN A 58 -7.96 -7.01 -8.45
C ASN A 58 -8.36 -5.86 -9.40
N ASP A 59 -8.76 -6.18 -10.63
CA ASP A 59 -9.16 -5.19 -11.64
C ASP A 59 -10.31 -4.28 -11.18
N ALA A 60 -11.24 -4.83 -10.41
CA ALA A 60 -12.39 -4.07 -9.92
C ALA A 60 -11.94 -2.98 -8.95
N PHE A 61 -10.97 -3.26 -8.09
CA PHE A 61 -10.34 -2.25 -7.23
C PHE A 61 -9.74 -1.13 -8.08
N PHE A 62 -8.92 -1.42 -9.08
CA PHE A 62 -8.25 -0.38 -9.88
C PHE A 62 -9.22 0.44 -10.73
N LYS A 63 -10.25 -0.19 -11.31
CA LYS A 63 -11.31 0.51 -12.06
C LYS A 63 -12.08 1.48 -11.17
N TRP A 64 -12.40 1.09 -9.93
CA TRP A 64 -13.12 1.91 -8.98
C TRP A 64 -12.24 2.97 -8.30
N PHE A 65 -11.03 2.59 -7.88
CA PHE A 65 -10.07 3.48 -7.21
C PHE A 65 -9.51 4.53 -8.18
N GLY A 66 -9.36 4.16 -9.46
CA GLY A 66 -8.94 5.03 -10.55
C GLY A 66 -7.42 5.13 -10.69
N GLY A 67 -6.92 4.92 -11.92
CA GLY A 67 -5.48 4.90 -12.22
C GLY A 67 -4.75 6.17 -11.81
N SER A 68 -5.29 7.35 -12.10
CA SER A 68 -4.64 8.62 -11.71
C SER A 68 -4.48 8.78 -10.18
N ARG A 69 -5.44 8.29 -9.39
CA ARG A 69 -5.34 8.30 -7.92
C ARG A 69 -4.28 7.30 -7.46
N TRP A 70 -4.25 6.12 -8.07
CA TRP A 70 -3.24 5.10 -7.80
C TRP A 70 -1.81 5.58 -8.10
N ASP A 71 -1.60 6.24 -9.24
CA ASP A 71 -0.31 6.81 -9.59
C ASP A 71 0.15 7.89 -8.60
N LYS A 72 -0.79 8.67 -8.04
CA LYS A 72 -0.48 9.62 -6.97
C LYS A 72 -0.09 8.93 -5.66
N VAL A 73 -0.75 7.82 -5.31
CA VAL A 73 -0.37 6.98 -4.15
C VAL A 73 1.04 6.43 -4.33
N LYS A 74 1.36 5.86 -5.50
CA LYS A 74 2.73 5.43 -5.83
C LYS A 74 3.72 6.61 -5.75
N GLY A 75 3.34 7.74 -6.33
CA GLY A 75 4.16 8.96 -6.38
C GLY A 75 4.53 9.50 -5.00
N ILE A 76 3.59 9.53 -4.04
CA ILE A 76 3.91 10.00 -2.69
C ILE A 76 4.92 9.06 -2.00
N PHE A 77 4.80 7.74 -2.12
CA PHE A 77 5.79 6.83 -1.53
C PHE A 77 7.20 7.01 -2.12
N LYS A 78 7.29 7.20 -3.44
CA LYS A 78 8.56 7.50 -4.11
C LYS A 78 9.16 8.82 -3.65
N GLU A 79 8.33 9.85 -3.50
CA GLU A 79 8.75 11.17 -3.00
C GLU A 79 9.22 11.09 -1.55
N MET A 80 8.53 10.31 -0.71
CA MET A 80 8.91 10.04 0.68
C MET A 80 10.29 9.37 0.76
N LYS A 81 10.54 8.33 -0.07
CA LYS A 81 11.85 7.69 -0.17
C LYS A 81 12.91 8.66 -0.68
N ARG A 82 12.61 9.45 -1.72
CA ARG A 82 13.54 10.44 -2.29
C ARG A 82 14.02 11.45 -1.24
N ARG A 83 13.12 11.96 -0.40
CA ARG A 83 13.46 12.93 0.66
C ARG A 83 14.26 12.32 1.81
N ARG A 84 14.08 11.03 2.06
CA ARG A 84 14.76 10.30 3.14
C ARG A 84 16.12 9.71 2.73
N GLY A 85 16.36 9.53 1.43
CA GLY A 85 17.61 8.95 0.91
C GLY A 85 17.66 7.42 0.99
N SER A 86 18.85 6.85 0.83
CA SER A 86 19.08 5.40 0.86
C SER A 86 19.09 4.83 2.28
N GLY A 87 19.06 3.50 2.39
CA GLY A 87 19.04 2.77 3.66
C GLY A 87 17.64 2.57 4.24
N LYS A 88 17.60 2.07 5.47
CA LYS A 88 16.40 1.63 6.20
C LYS A 88 15.60 2.80 6.77
N THR A 89 15.22 3.71 5.89
CA THR A 89 14.60 4.98 6.26
C THR A 89 13.08 4.97 6.13
N LEU A 90 12.53 4.10 5.28
CA LEU A 90 11.10 4.02 5.01
C LEU A 90 10.69 2.59 4.72
N ARG A 91 9.67 2.12 5.44
CA ARG A 91 8.95 0.88 5.15
C ARG A 91 7.51 1.18 4.75
N VAL A 92 7.03 0.57 3.67
CA VAL A 92 5.63 0.72 3.22
C VAL A 92 4.97 -0.64 3.20
N TYR A 93 3.82 -0.74 3.88
CA TYR A 93 2.90 -1.85 3.79
C TYR A 93 1.63 -1.43 3.04
N MET A 94 1.26 -2.19 2.02
CA MET A 94 -0.03 -2.09 1.36
C MET A 94 -0.75 -3.43 1.46
N LYS A 95 -1.76 -3.50 2.34
CA LYS A 95 -2.52 -4.71 2.64
C LYS A 95 -3.89 -4.64 1.99
N PHE A 96 -4.30 -5.73 1.38
CA PHE A 96 -5.60 -5.92 0.74
C PHE A 96 -6.29 -7.09 1.44
N ALA A 97 -7.30 -6.79 2.25
CA ALA A 97 -7.98 -7.75 3.12
C ALA A 97 -9.02 -8.63 2.40
N GLY A 98 -9.17 -8.48 1.08
CA GLY A 98 -10.05 -9.33 0.29
C GLY A 98 -9.53 -10.76 0.12
N LYS A 99 -10.14 -11.51 -0.81
CA LYS A 99 -9.71 -12.86 -1.18
C LYS A 99 -9.15 -12.82 -2.61
N PRO A 100 -7.89 -13.23 -2.84
CA PRO A 100 -6.87 -13.57 -1.85
C PRO A 100 -6.49 -12.37 -0.96
N ASN A 101 -6.01 -12.65 0.25
CA ASN A 101 -5.41 -11.63 1.09
C ASN A 101 -3.98 -11.40 0.60
N ILE A 102 -3.65 -10.16 0.25
CA ILE A 102 -2.34 -9.80 -0.30
C ILE A 102 -1.74 -8.68 0.53
N THR A 103 -0.47 -8.84 0.90
CA THR A 103 0.32 -7.78 1.53
C THR A 103 1.56 -7.53 0.70
N PHE A 104 1.70 -6.30 0.21
CA PHE A 104 2.95 -5.79 -0.33
C PHE A 104 3.76 -5.17 0.80
N VAL A 105 5.03 -5.56 0.88
CA VAL A 105 6.02 -4.95 1.77
C VAL A 105 7.10 -4.35 0.88
N ILE A 106 7.29 -3.03 0.94
CA ILE A 106 8.37 -2.33 0.25
C ILE A 106 9.32 -1.77 1.30
N ASP A 107 10.50 -2.36 1.39
CA ASP A 107 11.50 -2.08 2.42
C ASP A 107 12.92 -1.99 1.84
N LEU A 108 13.00 -1.68 0.53
CA LEU A 108 14.24 -1.58 -0.23
C LEU A 108 15.05 -0.33 0.15
N ASP A 109 16.35 -0.55 0.39
CA ASP A 109 17.29 0.48 0.81
C ASP A 109 17.59 1.49 -0.30
N GLU A 110 17.82 1.02 -1.52
CA GLU A 110 18.19 1.88 -2.64
C GLU A 110 16.98 2.49 -3.34
N ARG A 111 17.04 3.80 -3.60
CA ARG A 111 15.92 4.54 -4.20
C ARG A 111 15.45 3.97 -5.53
N ASN A 112 16.36 3.65 -6.44
CA ASN A 112 16.01 3.11 -7.76
C ASN A 112 15.29 1.76 -7.64
N GLN A 113 15.71 0.92 -6.69
CA GLN A 113 15.07 -0.36 -6.42
C GLN A 113 13.71 -0.16 -5.77
N PHE A 114 13.60 0.76 -4.81
CA PHE A 114 12.33 1.15 -4.20
C PHE A 114 11.33 1.64 -5.25
N ASP A 115 11.74 2.58 -6.10
CA ASP A 115 10.90 3.15 -7.16
C ASP A 115 10.44 2.07 -8.16
N ALA A 116 11.32 1.12 -8.49
CA ALA A 116 10.99 -0.01 -9.35
C ALA A 116 10.05 -1.01 -8.66
N GLY A 117 10.25 -1.28 -7.36
CA GLY A 117 9.38 -2.13 -6.56
C GLY A 117 7.95 -1.58 -6.49
N ILE A 118 7.80 -0.27 -6.32
CA ILE A 118 6.50 0.40 -6.33
C ILE A 118 5.78 0.23 -7.68
N GLU A 119 6.47 0.39 -8.82
CA GLU A 119 5.83 0.18 -10.13
C GLU A 119 5.52 -1.30 -10.40
N LYS A 120 6.33 -2.21 -9.87
CA LYS A 120 6.13 -3.66 -10.04
C LYS A 120 4.83 -4.18 -9.42
N ILE A 121 4.22 -3.44 -8.50
CA ILE A 121 2.94 -3.81 -7.87
C ILE A 121 1.85 -4.01 -8.93
N ASP A 122 1.82 -3.15 -9.95
CA ASP A 122 0.80 -3.20 -10.99
C ASP A 122 0.86 -4.51 -11.78
N PHE A 123 2.08 -5.01 -12.03
CA PHE A 123 2.30 -6.26 -12.75
C PHE A 123 1.85 -7.49 -11.95
N VAL A 124 1.79 -7.41 -10.61
CA VAL A 124 1.32 -8.53 -9.78
C VAL A 124 -0.16 -8.82 -10.06
N LEU A 125 -0.93 -7.82 -10.48
CA LEU A 125 -2.33 -8.00 -10.87
C LEU A 125 -2.48 -9.03 -11.99
N GLU A 126 -1.59 -8.99 -12.99
CA GLU A 126 -1.58 -9.89 -14.12
C GLU A 126 -1.10 -11.30 -13.76
N LEU A 127 -0.29 -11.42 -12.71
CA LEU A 127 0.30 -12.69 -12.26
C LEU A 127 -0.64 -13.48 -11.34
N ILE A 128 -1.55 -12.81 -10.62
CA ILE A 128 -2.47 -13.42 -9.66
C ILE A 128 -3.24 -14.62 -10.25
N PRO A 129 -3.87 -14.54 -11.44
CA PRO A 129 -4.61 -15.68 -12.00
C PRO A 129 -3.73 -16.91 -12.26
N TYR A 130 -2.45 -16.71 -12.57
CA TYR A 130 -1.51 -17.78 -12.87
C TYR A 130 -0.89 -18.40 -11.62
N GLN A 131 -0.67 -17.59 -10.58
CA GLN A 131 -0.04 -18.00 -9.31
C GLN A 131 -1.04 -18.58 -8.30
N LEU A 132 -2.31 -18.18 -8.39
CA LEU A 132 -3.37 -18.60 -7.47
C LEU A 132 -4.39 -19.52 -8.14
N ASP A 133 -4.01 -20.14 -9.27
CA ASP A 133 -4.78 -21.25 -9.85
C ASP A 133 -4.85 -22.38 -8.82
N PRO A 134 -6.05 -22.73 -8.28
CA PRO A 134 -6.20 -23.78 -7.28
C PRO A 134 -5.66 -25.14 -7.73
N LYS A 135 -5.55 -25.36 -9.05
CA LYS A 135 -4.99 -26.58 -9.64
C LYS A 135 -3.47 -26.61 -9.65
N LYS A 136 -2.80 -25.49 -9.39
CA LYS A 136 -1.34 -25.33 -9.34
C LYS A 136 -0.82 -25.05 -7.94
N LEU A 137 -1.70 -24.70 -7.00
CA LEU A 137 -1.36 -24.65 -5.59
C LEU A 137 -1.06 -26.08 -5.11
N PRO A 138 0.04 -26.31 -4.37
CA PRO A 138 0.28 -27.60 -3.75
C PRO A 138 -0.95 -27.99 -2.92
N HIS A 139 -1.57 -29.12 -3.25
CA HIS A 139 -2.57 -29.73 -2.39
C HIS A 139 -1.84 -30.24 -1.15
N ASP A 140 -2.06 -29.58 -0.01
CA ASP A 140 -1.71 -29.97 1.36
C ASP A 140 -0.32 -30.61 1.59
N ILE A 141 0.50 -29.96 2.43
CA ILE A 141 1.46 -30.66 3.30
C ILE A 141 0.72 -30.96 4.61
#